data_AF-A0A7L9WJV9-F1
#
_entry.id   AF-A0A7L9WJV9-F1
#
_cell.length_a   1.000
_cell.length_b   1.000
_cell.length_c   1.000
_cell.angle_alpha   90.00
_cell.angle_beta   90.00
_cell.angle_gamma   90.00
#
_symmetry.space_group_name_H-M   'P 1'
#
loop_
_entity.id
_entity.type
_entity.pdbx_description
1 polymer ?
#
loop_
_entity_poly.entity_id
_entity_poly.type
_entity_poly.pdbx_seq_one_letter_code
_entity_poly.pdbx_strand_id
1 'polypeptide(L)'
;MSNLEDLQGRILAAMERIGAGLDGLEPVKEAPPPAAPGESAEELMQALEDERYVSAQLEERVRALHERQDQLEAELEAARNAPAVLPEDDTAAEVIAALGQMETEINKLRAVNAHLRENNRAMRDVLASGSGADVELLTTSVEAEMDALRADHAAAQAQAEAILAALAPFIAEPETGES
;
A
#
# COMPACT_ATOMS: atom_id res chain seq x y z
N MET A 1 -17.58 53.53 -0.37
CA MET A 1 -17.13 54.28 0.83
C MET A 1 -16.79 53.36 2.01
N SER A 2 -17.42 52.19 2.16
CA SER A 2 -17.10 51.19 3.20
C SER A 2 -15.65 50.64 3.20
N ASN A 3 -15.01 50.47 2.03
CA ASN A 3 -13.63 49.92 1.98
C ASN A 3 -12.58 50.81 2.69
N LEU A 4 -12.80 52.13 2.75
CA LEU A 4 -11.85 53.05 3.40
C LEU A 4 -11.97 52.97 4.93
N GLU A 5 -13.20 52.85 5.43
CA GLU A 5 -13.51 52.71 6.85
C GLU A 5 -13.01 51.35 7.38
N ASP A 6 -13.14 50.28 6.59
CA ASP A 6 -12.59 48.96 6.91
C ASP A 6 -11.06 48.96 6.96
N LEU A 7 -10.41 49.66 6.03
CA LEU A 7 -8.96 49.85 6.02
C LEU A 7 -8.49 50.67 7.23
N GLN A 8 -9.20 51.73 7.59
CA GLN A 8 -8.89 52.57 8.76
C GLN A 8 -9.06 51.79 10.06
N GLY A 9 -10.12 50.99 10.20
CA GLY A 9 -10.33 50.13 11.36
C GLY A 9 -9.22 49.09 11.54
N ARG A 10 -8.75 48.49 10.45
CA ARG A 10 -7.63 47.54 10.48
C ARG A 10 -6.29 48.19 10.83
N ILE A 11 -6.05 49.41 10.39
CA ILE A 11 -4.83 50.16 10.72
C ILE A 11 -4.81 50.51 12.20
N LEU A 12 -5.92 51.01 12.75
CA LEU A 12 -6.03 51.31 14.19
C LEU A 12 -5.79 50.09 15.06
N ALA A 13 -6.38 48.94 14.71
CA ALA A 13 -6.17 47.69 15.43
C ALA A 13 -4.71 47.19 15.34
N ALA A 14 -4.04 47.39 14.20
CA ALA A 14 -2.63 47.04 14.05
C ALA A 14 -1.73 47.94 14.92
N MET A 15 -2.05 49.23 15.02
CA MET A 15 -1.29 50.18 15.83
C MET A 15 -1.43 49.91 17.33
N GLU A 16 -2.64 49.59 17.81
CA GLU A 16 -2.85 49.19 19.22
C GLU A 16 -2.09 47.91 19.57
N ARG A 17 -2.05 46.92 18.66
CA ARG A 17 -1.30 45.68 18.86
C ARG A 17 0.21 45.90 18.92
N ILE A 18 0.74 46.83 18.12
CA ILE A 18 2.16 47.20 18.17
C ILE A 18 2.47 47.98 19.46
N GLY A 19 1.59 48.89 19.88
CA GLY A 19 1.71 49.60 21.16
C GLY A 19 1.78 48.64 22.34
N ALA A 20 0.86 47.67 22.41
CA ALA A 20 0.86 46.62 23.43
C ALA A 20 2.10 45.70 23.35
N GLY A 21 2.62 45.45 22.15
CA GLY A 21 3.85 44.69 21.95
C GLY A 21 5.12 45.43 22.39
N LEU A 22 5.11 46.76 22.34
CA LEU A 22 6.20 47.61 22.80
C LEU A 22 6.17 47.82 24.31
N ASP A 23 5.00 47.90 24.94
CA ASP A 23 4.87 47.96 26.40
C ASP A 23 5.34 46.66 27.09
N GLY A 24 5.30 45.53 26.37
CA GLY A 24 5.87 44.25 26.84
C GLY A 24 7.40 44.14 26.65
N LEU A 25 8.01 45.05 25.89
CA LEU A 25 9.46 45.19 25.78
C LEU A 25 9.94 46.13 26.88
N GLU A 26 9.95 45.62 28.11
CA GLU A 26 10.60 46.27 29.24
C GLU A 26 12.02 46.69 28.81
N PRO A 27 12.45 47.95 29.02
CA PRO A 27 13.79 48.37 28.65
C PRO A 27 14.75 47.47 29.38
N VAL A 28 15.59 46.75 28.63
CA VAL A 28 16.65 45.86 29.14
C VAL A 28 17.51 46.66 30.11
N LYS A 29 17.14 46.60 31.38
CA LYS A 29 17.78 47.28 32.49
C LYS A 29 18.42 46.20 33.33
N GLU A 30 19.60 45.77 32.90
CA GLU A 30 20.78 45.55 33.73
C GLU A 30 21.86 44.89 32.87
N ALA A 31 23.02 45.54 32.78
CA ALA A 31 24.24 44.86 32.43
C ALA A 31 24.49 43.77 33.50
N PRO A 32 24.95 42.56 33.12
CA PRO A 32 25.24 41.51 34.09
C PRO A 32 26.28 42.02 35.11
N PRO A 33 26.16 41.66 36.40
CA PRO A 33 27.18 41.98 37.39
C PRO A 33 28.54 41.39 36.95
N PRO A 34 29.68 42.04 37.29
CA PRO A 34 31.00 41.52 36.95
C PRO A 34 31.17 40.14 37.61
N ALA A 35 31.61 39.17 36.80
CA ALA A 35 31.78 37.78 37.20
C ALA A 35 32.61 37.66 38.49
N ALA A 36 32.15 36.83 39.42
CA ALA A 36 32.89 36.46 40.62
C ALA A 36 34.22 35.76 40.25
N PRO A 37 35.30 35.91 41.04
CA PRO A 37 36.57 35.25 40.77
C PRO A 37 36.42 33.76 41.11
N GLY A 38 36.41 32.89 40.10
CA GLY A 38 36.22 31.46 40.33
C GLY A 38 36.40 30.50 39.16
N GLU A 39 36.63 30.98 37.93
CA GLU A 39 37.27 30.19 36.88
C GLU A 39 38.46 31.02 36.39
N SER A 40 39.65 30.43 36.45
CA SER A 40 40.84 31.03 35.86
C SER A 40 40.59 31.25 34.36
N ALA A 41 41.21 32.29 33.77
CA ALA A 41 41.07 32.55 32.33
C ALA A 41 41.43 31.32 31.47
N GLU A 42 42.31 30.45 31.99
CA GLU A 42 42.71 29.18 31.39
C GLU A 42 41.58 28.15 31.40
N GLU A 43 40.84 27.99 32.50
CA GLU A 43 39.67 27.09 32.59
C GLU A 43 38.53 27.54 31.65
N LEU A 44 38.28 28.85 31.55
CA LEU A 44 37.31 29.40 30.61
C LEU A 44 37.71 29.19 29.14
N MET A 45 39.00 29.35 28.82
CA MET A 45 39.51 29.05 27.48
C MET A 45 39.37 27.57 27.14
N GLN A 46 39.66 26.69 28.10
CA GLN A 46 39.54 25.25 27.91
C GLN A 46 38.09 24.79 27.75
N ALA A 47 37.16 25.33 28.55
CA ALA A 47 35.73 25.08 28.39
C ALA A 47 35.20 25.57 27.03
N LEU A 48 35.71 26.70 26.52
CA LEU A 48 35.36 27.23 25.20
C LEU A 48 35.90 26.35 24.07
N GLU A 49 37.10 25.78 24.22
CA GLU A 49 37.67 24.83 23.27
C GLU A 49 36.89 23.50 23.25
N ASP A 50 36.52 22.98 24.42
CA ASP A 50 35.69 21.79 24.56
C ASP A 50 34.29 22.01 23.96
N GLU A 51 33.67 23.16 24.21
CA GLU A 51 32.36 23.51 23.64
C GLU A 51 32.43 23.66 22.11
N ARG A 52 33.51 24.25 21.59
CA ARG A 52 33.75 24.33 20.13
C ARG A 52 33.95 22.96 19.51
N TYR A 53 34.66 22.06 20.19
CA TYR A 53 34.86 20.69 19.72
C TYR A 53 33.54 19.90 19.68
N VAL A 54 32.73 20.00 20.73
CA VAL A 54 31.39 19.38 20.79
C VAL A 54 30.47 19.98 19.73
N SER A 55 30.50 21.31 19.55
CA SER A 55 29.71 21.99 18.52
C SER A 55 30.09 21.52 17.12
N ALA A 56 31.38 21.38 16.82
CA ALA A 56 31.85 20.87 15.54
C ALA A 56 31.38 19.42 15.29
N GLN A 57 31.42 18.54 16.30
CA GLN A 57 30.88 17.18 16.16
C GLN A 57 29.36 17.16 15.96
N LEU A 58 28.62 18.03 16.64
CA LEU A 58 27.18 18.13 16.49
C LEU A 58 26.80 18.66 15.10
N GLU A 59 27.52 19.66 14.59
CA GLU A 59 27.34 20.18 13.24
C GLU A 59 27.60 19.10 12.18
N GLU A 60 28.65 18.28 12.36
CA GLU A 60 28.94 17.14 11.48
C GLU A 60 27.82 16.10 11.52
N ARG A 61 27.32 15.74 12.73
CA ARG A 61 26.19 14.82 12.89
C ARG A 61 24.91 15.35 12.26
N VAL A 62 24.62 16.64 12.44
CA VAL A 62 23.43 17.28 11.85
C VAL A 62 23.53 17.29 10.33
N ARG A 63 24.72 17.53 9.77
CA ARG A 63 24.95 17.45 8.32
C ARG A 63 24.73 16.03 7.80
N ALA A 64 25.31 15.02 8.45
CA ALA A 64 25.13 13.62 8.07
C ALA A 64 23.66 13.16 8.18
N LEU A 65 22.92 13.67 9.16
CA LEU A 65 21.48 13.42 9.30
C LEU A 65 20.67 14.07 8.18
N HIS A 66 20.97 15.31 7.81
CA HIS A 66 20.31 15.98 6.68
C HIS A 66 20.60 15.24 5.37
N GLU A 67 21.85 14.86 5.10
CA GLU A 67 22.19 14.11 3.88
C GLU A 67 21.43 12.77 3.80
N ARG A 68 21.29 12.06 4.94
CA ARG A 68 20.51 10.82 4.99
C ARG A 68 19.02 11.08 4.81
N GLN A 69 18.52 12.18 5.36
CA GLN A 69 17.12 12.56 5.21
C GLN A 69 16.81 12.93 3.76
N ASP A 70 17.66 13.71 3.09
CA ASP A 70 17.54 14.06 1.68
C ASP A 70 17.59 12.81 0.80
N GLN A 71 18.45 11.84 1.12
CA GLN A 71 18.48 10.54 0.44
C GLN A 71 17.17 9.78 0.60
N LEU A 72 16.65 9.67 1.83
CA LEU A 72 15.38 8.97 2.10
C LEU A 72 14.19 9.68 1.45
N GLU A 73 14.20 11.02 1.42
CA GLU A 73 13.17 11.81 0.76
C GLU A 73 13.24 11.62 -0.76
N ALA A 74 14.44 11.61 -1.35
CA ALA A 74 14.63 11.29 -2.76
C ALA A 74 14.21 9.85 -3.10
N GLU A 75 14.51 8.87 -2.24
CA GLU A 75 14.06 7.48 -2.39
C GLU A 75 12.52 7.36 -2.29
N LEU A 76 11.90 8.06 -1.34
CA LEU A 76 10.44 8.09 -1.19
C LEU A 76 9.76 8.79 -2.36
N GLU A 77 10.31 9.91 -2.84
CA GLU A 77 9.82 10.58 -4.03
C GLU A 77 10.00 9.70 -5.27
N ALA A 78 11.14 9.01 -5.41
CA ALA A 78 11.36 8.05 -6.47
C ALA A 78 10.39 6.87 -6.38
N ALA A 79 10.08 6.34 -5.20
CA ALA A 79 9.10 5.27 -5.01
C ALA A 79 7.65 5.73 -5.24
N ARG A 80 7.34 7.00 -4.94
CA ARG A 80 6.00 7.58 -5.15
C ARG A 80 5.76 7.98 -6.61
N ASN A 81 6.80 8.48 -7.27
CA ASN A 81 6.78 8.87 -8.67
C ASN A 81 7.21 7.71 -9.58
N ALA A 82 7.67 6.60 -9.02
CA ALA A 82 7.76 5.34 -9.73
C ALA A 82 6.37 5.13 -10.33
N PRO A 83 6.27 4.96 -11.67
CA PRO A 83 5.01 4.58 -12.25
C PRO A 83 4.55 3.37 -11.46
N ALA A 84 3.29 3.35 -11.03
CA ALA A 84 2.67 2.09 -10.65
C ALA A 84 3.00 1.17 -11.81
N VAL A 85 3.88 0.20 -11.57
CA VAL A 85 4.10 -0.90 -12.50
C VAL A 85 2.80 -1.69 -12.36
N LEU A 86 1.74 -1.15 -12.99
CA LEU A 86 0.79 -1.97 -13.67
C LEU A 86 1.69 -2.80 -14.55
N PRO A 87 1.86 -4.08 -14.21
CA PRO A 87 2.78 -4.92 -14.93
C PRO A 87 2.43 -4.79 -16.41
N GLU A 88 3.48 -4.70 -17.23
CA GLU A 88 3.34 -4.60 -18.69
C GLU A 88 2.22 -5.52 -19.16
N ASP A 89 1.38 -5.04 -20.09
CA ASP A 89 0.05 -5.55 -20.46
C ASP A 89 -0.12 -7.09 -20.45
N ASP A 90 0.96 -7.84 -20.63
CA ASP A 90 1.09 -9.29 -20.57
C ASP A 90 0.57 -9.94 -19.27
N THR A 91 0.94 -9.51 -18.06
CA THR A 91 0.48 -10.23 -16.84
C THR A 91 -1.00 -9.95 -16.53
N ALA A 92 -1.48 -8.73 -16.82
CA ALA A 92 -2.88 -8.40 -16.69
C ALA A 92 -3.71 -9.20 -17.71
N ALA A 93 -3.19 -9.37 -18.93
CA ALA A 93 -3.78 -10.23 -19.95
C ALA A 93 -3.79 -11.71 -19.54
N GLU A 94 -2.74 -12.22 -18.90
CA GLU A 94 -2.67 -13.58 -18.37
C GLU A 94 -3.72 -13.83 -17.28
N VAL A 95 -3.88 -12.90 -16.34
CA VAL A 95 -4.91 -12.99 -15.30
C VAL A 95 -6.31 -12.98 -15.91
N ILE A 96 -6.58 -12.09 -16.87
CA ILE A 96 -7.87 -12.01 -17.57
C ILE A 96 -8.13 -13.31 -18.34
N ALA A 97 -7.13 -13.88 -19.01
CA ALA A 97 -7.24 -15.14 -19.74
C ALA A 97 -7.54 -16.31 -18.79
N ALA A 98 -6.84 -16.40 -17.66
CA ALA A 98 -7.05 -17.45 -16.66
C ALA A 98 -8.45 -17.35 -16.02
N LEU A 99 -8.94 -16.13 -15.75
CA LEU A 99 -10.31 -15.90 -15.28
C LEU A 99 -11.35 -16.32 -16.32
N GLY A 100 -11.15 -16.00 -17.60
CA GLY A 100 -12.04 -16.43 -18.68
C GLY A 100 -12.10 -17.94 -18.86
N GLN A 101 -10.96 -18.64 -18.69
CA GLN A 101 -10.91 -20.10 -18.69
C GLN A 101 -11.65 -20.69 -17.48
N MET A 102 -11.43 -20.13 -16.28
CA MET A 102 -12.15 -20.53 -15.07
C MET A 102 -13.68 -20.38 -15.21
N GLU A 103 -14.16 -19.28 -15.77
CA GLU A 103 -15.58 -19.08 -16.03
C GLU A 103 -16.15 -20.11 -17.01
N THR A 104 -15.39 -20.44 -18.06
CA THR A 104 -15.76 -21.45 -19.04
C THR A 104 -15.91 -22.83 -18.39
N GLU A 105 -14.94 -23.25 -17.59
CA GLU A 105 -15.00 -24.55 -16.89
C GLU A 105 -16.10 -24.58 -15.82
N ILE A 106 -16.37 -23.49 -15.10
CA ILE A 106 -17.50 -23.40 -14.16
C ILE A 106 -18.84 -23.55 -14.90
N ASN A 107 -19.01 -22.90 -16.05
CA ASN A 107 -20.23 -23.00 -16.84
C ASN A 107 -20.43 -24.42 -17.40
N LYS A 108 -19.35 -25.07 -17.84
CA LYS A 108 -19.36 -26.47 -18.25
C LYS A 108 -19.71 -27.39 -17.08
N LEU A 109 -19.13 -27.20 -15.91
CA LEU A 109 -19.45 -27.96 -14.69
C LEU A 109 -20.94 -27.84 -14.35
N ARG A 110 -21.52 -26.64 -14.43
CA ARG A 110 -22.96 -26.43 -14.21
C ARG A 110 -23.81 -27.20 -15.21
N ALA A 111 -23.46 -27.16 -16.50
CA ALA A 111 -24.17 -27.86 -17.55
C ALA A 111 -24.12 -29.39 -17.36
N VAL A 112 -22.93 -29.94 -17.08
CA VAL A 112 -22.75 -31.38 -16.85
C VAL A 112 -23.49 -31.83 -15.59
N ASN A 113 -23.47 -31.04 -14.51
CA ASN A 113 -24.25 -31.35 -13.30
C ASN A 113 -25.77 -31.28 -13.54
N ALA A 114 -26.25 -30.39 -14.42
CA ALA A 114 -27.66 -30.37 -14.81
C ALA A 114 -28.03 -31.67 -15.54
N HIS A 115 -27.19 -32.12 -16.47
CA HIS A 115 -27.38 -33.38 -17.18
C HIS A 115 -27.32 -34.59 -16.24
N LEU A 116 -26.36 -34.63 -15.31
CA LEU A 116 -26.28 -35.69 -14.30
C LEU A 116 -27.54 -35.76 -13.43
N ARG A 117 -28.11 -34.62 -13.04
CA ARG A 117 -29.38 -34.58 -12.27
C ARG A 117 -30.56 -35.10 -13.06
N GLU A 118 -30.63 -34.78 -14.35
CA GLU A 118 -31.65 -35.30 -15.27
C GLU A 118 -31.53 -36.81 -15.44
N ASN A 119 -30.31 -37.32 -15.67
CA ASN A 119 -30.04 -38.76 -15.79
C ASN A 119 -30.42 -39.50 -14.49
N ASN A 120 -30.03 -38.96 -13.33
CA ASN A 120 -30.45 -39.49 -12.03
C ASN A 120 -31.98 -39.50 -11.84
N ARG A 121 -32.69 -38.54 -12.41
CA ARG A 121 -34.17 -38.51 -12.37
C ARG A 121 -34.74 -39.62 -13.25
N ALA A 122 -34.26 -39.76 -14.49
CA ALA A 122 -34.69 -40.83 -15.39
C ALA A 122 -34.44 -42.22 -14.78
N MET A 123 -33.29 -42.43 -14.15
CA MET A 123 -32.96 -43.66 -13.42
C MET A 123 -33.96 -43.94 -12.29
N ARG A 124 -34.33 -42.93 -11.49
CA ARG A 124 -35.32 -43.09 -10.43
C ARG A 124 -36.71 -43.41 -10.98
N ASP A 125 -37.11 -42.79 -12.07
CA ASP A 125 -38.41 -43.02 -12.70
C ASP A 125 -38.52 -44.47 -13.23
N VAL A 126 -37.46 -44.98 -13.89
CA VAL A 126 -37.39 -46.37 -14.37
C VAL A 126 -37.40 -47.38 -13.21
N LEU A 127 -36.65 -47.10 -12.14
CA LEU A 127 -36.64 -47.95 -10.95
C LEU A 127 -38.02 -47.94 -10.26
N ALA A 128 -38.72 -46.80 -10.24
CA ALA A 128 -40.06 -46.66 -9.66
C ALA A 128 -41.15 -47.38 -10.47
N SER A 129 -41.02 -47.48 -11.79
CA SER A 129 -41.94 -48.25 -12.63
C SER A 129 -41.77 -49.77 -12.50
N GLY A 130 -40.77 -50.25 -11.76
CA GLY A 130 -40.54 -51.68 -11.51
C GLY A 130 -39.97 -52.45 -12.71
N SER A 131 -39.80 -51.78 -13.85
CA SER A 131 -38.92 -52.17 -14.94
C SER A 131 -37.49 -52.01 -14.44
N GLY A 132 -36.74 -53.10 -14.23
CA GLY A 132 -35.32 -52.99 -13.86
C GLY A 132 -34.55 -52.08 -14.82
N ALA A 133 -33.45 -51.48 -14.36
CA ALA A 133 -32.65 -50.60 -15.20
C ALA A 133 -31.99 -51.39 -16.35
N ASP A 134 -32.21 -50.97 -17.59
CA ASP A 134 -31.58 -51.56 -18.77
C ASP A 134 -30.07 -51.24 -18.80
N VAL A 135 -29.28 -52.11 -19.45
CA VAL A 135 -27.80 -51.98 -19.53
C VAL A 135 -27.38 -50.66 -20.20
N GLU A 136 -28.13 -50.20 -21.19
CA GLU A 136 -27.88 -48.93 -21.88
C GLU A 136 -28.04 -47.73 -20.94
N LEU A 137 -29.12 -47.72 -20.14
CA LEU A 137 -29.38 -46.67 -19.15
C LEU A 137 -28.30 -46.63 -18.06
N LEU A 138 -27.86 -47.80 -17.57
CA LEU A 138 -26.74 -47.90 -16.63
C LEU A 138 -25.44 -47.36 -17.22
N THR A 139 -25.17 -47.67 -18.50
CA THR A 139 -23.98 -47.19 -19.20
C THR A 139 -24.01 -45.66 -19.32
N THR A 140 -25.12 -45.08 -19.75
CA THR A 140 -25.31 -43.63 -19.83
C THR A 140 -25.21 -42.94 -18.46
N SER A 141 -25.70 -43.59 -17.38
CA SER A 141 -25.55 -43.08 -16.01
C SER A 141 -24.08 -43.00 -15.59
N VAL A 142 -23.30 -44.07 -15.83
CA VAL A 142 -21.88 -44.10 -15.49
C VAL A 142 -21.08 -43.10 -16.33
N GLU A 143 -21.42 -42.95 -17.61
CA GLU A 143 -20.82 -41.93 -18.48
C GLU A 143 -21.08 -40.51 -17.96
N ALA A 144 -22.33 -40.21 -17.58
CA ALA A 144 -22.69 -38.91 -17.01
C ALA A 144 -21.97 -38.62 -15.67
N GLU A 145 -21.75 -39.64 -14.84
CA GLU A 145 -20.96 -39.51 -13.60
C GLU A 145 -19.48 -39.24 -13.88
N MET A 146 -18.88 -39.97 -14.84
CA MET A 146 -17.49 -39.74 -15.24
C MET A 146 -17.29 -38.35 -15.82
N ASP A 147 -18.23 -37.87 -16.64
CA ASP A 147 -18.16 -36.53 -17.21
C ASP A 147 -18.31 -35.45 -16.14
N ALA A 148 -19.16 -35.68 -15.13
CA ALA A 148 -19.29 -34.77 -14.00
C ALA A 148 -17.99 -34.68 -13.17
N LEU A 149 -17.36 -35.83 -12.88
CA LEU A 149 -16.07 -35.86 -12.16
C LEU A 149 -14.95 -35.19 -12.95
N ARG A 150 -14.89 -35.41 -14.28
CA ARG A 150 -13.92 -34.75 -15.15
C ARG A 150 -14.12 -33.24 -15.18
N ALA A 151 -15.37 -32.79 -15.28
CA ALA A 151 -15.69 -31.36 -15.27
C ALA A 151 -15.37 -30.73 -13.90
N ASP A 152 -15.57 -31.44 -12.80
CA ASP A 152 -15.24 -30.95 -11.45
C ASP A 152 -13.73 -30.77 -11.29
N HIS A 153 -12.95 -31.77 -11.72
CA HIS A 153 -11.49 -31.68 -11.73
C HIS A 153 -10.98 -30.54 -12.62
N ALA A 154 -11.52 -30.39 -13.84
CA ALA A 154 -11.13 -29.33 -14.75
C ALA A 154 -11.44 -27.93 -14.19
N ALA A 155 -12.61 -27.76 -13.56
CA ALA A 155 -12.96 -26.50 -12.88
C ALA A 155 -12.03 -26.21 -11.70
N ALA A 156 -11.66 -27.22 -10.90
CA ALA A 156 -10.71 -27.06 -9.80
C ALA A 156 -9.30 -26.68 -10.30
N GLN A 157 -8.84 -27.27 -11.41
CA GLN A 157 -7.56 -26.90 -12.03
C GLN A 157 -7.58 -25.46 -12.55
N ALA A 158 -8.62 -25.07 -13.29
CA ALA A 158 -8.74 -23.70 -13.81
C ALA A 158 -8.83 -22.65 -12.68
N GLN A 159 -9.48 -22.99 -11.55
CA GLN A 159 -9.47 -22.13 -10.36
C GLN A 159 -8.06 -21.99 -9.76
N ALA A 160 -7.31 -23.09 -9.65
CA ALA A 160 -5.94 -23.07 -9.15
C ALA A 160 -5.03 -22.23 -10.06
N GLU A 161 -5.15 -22.38 -11.39
CA GLU A 161 -4.41 -21.59 -12.37
C GLU A 161 -4.75 -20.11 -12.29
N ALA A 162 -6.03 -19.74 -12.15
CA ALA A 162 -6.44 -18.36 -11.95
C ALA A 162 -5.89 -17.75 -10.65
N ILE A 163 -5.87 -18.51 -9.56
CA ILE A 163 -5.25 -18.07 -8.29
C ILE A 163 -3.74 -17.88 -8.46
N LEU A 164 -3.06 -18.82 -9.13
CA LEU A 164 -1.62 -18.72 -9.38
C LEU A 164 -1.29 -17.51 -10.25
N ALA A 165 -2.04 -17.26 -11.32
CA ALA A 165 -1.89 -16.09 -12.17
C ALA A 165 -2.08 -14.79 -11.37
N ALA A 166 -3.07 -14.74 -10.48
CA ALA A 166 -3.31 -13.56 -9.64
C ALA A 166 -2.21 -13.33 -8.58
N LEU A 167 -1.56 -14.40 -8.10
CA LEU A 167 -0.50 -14.33 -7.10
C LEU A 167 0.90 -14.14 -7.70
N ALA A 168 1.12 -14.55 -8.96
CA ALA A 168 2.39 -14.42 -9.67
C ALA A 168 3.08 -13.05 -9.54
N PRO A 169 2.40 -11.89 -9.73
CA PRO A 169 3.04 -10.58 -9.62
C PRO A 169 3.51 -10.22 -8.21
N PHE A 170 3.04 -10.92 -7.17
CA PHE A 170 3.48 -10.71 -5.78
C PHE A 170 4.61 -11.65 -5.35
N ILE A 171 4.90 -12.68 -6.15
CA ILE A 171 5.94 -13.68 -5.89
C ILE A 171 7.19 -13.38 -6.73
N ALA A 172 7.04 -12.74 -7.89
CA ALA A 172 8.16 -12.23 -8.67
C ALA A 172 8.90 -11.17 -7.84
N GLU A 173 10.13 -11.47 -7.42
CA GLU A 173 11.01 -10.48 -6.81
C GLU A 173 11.18 -9.29 -7.78
N PRO A 174 11.21 -8.04 -7.28
CA PRO A 174 11.60 -6.94 -8.14
C PRO A 174 13.03 -7.23 -8.58
N GLU A 175 13.23 -7.52 -9.87
CA GLU A 175 14.55 -7.62 -10.50
C GLU A 175 15.33 -6.36 -10.09
N THR A 176 16.21 -6.51 -9.09
CA THR A 176 17.14 -5.48 -8.68
C THR A 176 18.12 -5.33 -9.83
N GLY A 177 17.79 -4.42 -10.75
CA GLY A 177 18.68 -3.98 -11.81
C GLY A 177 19.88 -3.25 -11.23
N GLU A 178 20.85 -4.01 -10.72
CA GLU A 178 22.23 -3.55 -10.54
C GLU A 178 23.01 -3.88 -11.81
N SER A 179 23.32 -2.85 -12.61
CA SER A 179 24.44 -2.80 -13.55
C SER A 179 24.83 -1.35 -13.81
#